data_AF-A0AAD7YEL0-F1
#
_entry.id   AF-A0AAD7YEL0-F1
#
_cell.length_a   1.000
_cell.length_b   1.000
_cell.length_c   1.000
_cell.angle_alpha   90.00
_cell.angle_beta   90.00
_cell.angle_gamma   90.00
#
_symmetry.space_group_name_H-M   'P 1'
#
loop_
_entity.id
_entity.type
_entity.pdbx_description
1 polymer ?
#
loop_
_entity_poly.entity_id
_entity_poly.type
_entity_poly.pdbx_seq_one_letter_code
_entity_poly.pdbx_strand_id
1 'polypeptide(L)'
;MYSDEYDDTYDSDGVTPTADVTEDARRPFVTPRALRTNDKRETEEESDDEPEQEEAVPSNSRSKMDFCVNPEEVRARREASYQARRGRGGQNRPPPQPRNMDVTGKPKGQGQEKDVLHNRDKKEKTKSARANHNRRSGAQWKRSQGMMPS
;
A
#
# COMPACT_ATOMS: atom_id res chain seq x y z
N MET A 1 -53.20 21.03 36.08
CA MET A 1 -53.06 19.59 35.83
C MET A 1 -52.20 19.45 34.60
N TYR A 2 -50.92 19.13 34.77
CA TYR A 2 -50.05 18.71 33.68
C TYR A 2 -49.79 17.22 33.91
N SER A 3 -50.24 16.40 32.97
CA SER A 3 -49.99 14.96 32.92
C SER A 3 -48.57 14.75 32.42
N ASP A 4 -47.63 14.79 33.36
CA ASP A 4 -46.31 14.20 33.21
C ASP A 4 -46.48 12.67 33.32
N GLU A 5 -46.82 12.06 32.18
CA GLU A 5 -46.58 10.64 31.94
C GLU A 5 -45.31 10.60 31.08
N TYR A 6 -44.16 10.61 31.73
CA TYR A 6 -42.94 10.10 31.11
C TYR A 6 -43.18 8.62 30.80
N ASP A 7 -43.15 8.30 29.50
CA ASP A 7 -43.20 6.94 28.99
C ASP A 7 -41.85 6.27 29.29
N ASP A 8 -41.77 5.62 30.46
CA ASP A 8 -40.59 4.89 30.96
C ASP A 8 -40.18 3.69 30.07
N THR A 9 -40.81 3.51 28.91
CA THR A 9 -40.46 2.47 27.92
C THR A 9 -39.26 2.84 27.03
N TYR A 10 -38.74 4.08 27.12
CA TYR A 10 -37.60 4.48 26.28
C TYR A 10 -36.28 3.77 26.63
N ASP A 11 -36.15 3.22 27.84
CA ASP A 11 -34.96 2.45 28.25
C ASP A 11 -35.05 0.94 27.95
N SER A 12 -36.22 0.42 27.55
CA SER A 12 -36.38 -1.02 27.24
C SER A 12 -35.82 -1.44 25.87
N ASP A 13 -35.55 -0.49 24.97
CA ASP A 13 -35.03 -0.77 23.62
C ASP A 13 -33.49 -0.78 23.55
N GLY A 14 -32.82 -0.70 24.70
CA GLY A 14 -31.36 -0.72 24.84
C GLY A 14 -30.68 -2.07 24.65
N VAL A 15 -31.38 -3.11 24.15
CA VAL A 15 -30.73 -4.37 23.77
C VAL A 15 -30.20 -4.22 22.35
N THR A 16 -28.97 -3.74 22.23
CA THR A 16 -28.19 -3.89 20.99
C THR A 16 -28.25 -5.37 20.56
N PRO A 17 -28.52 -5.70 19.29
CA PRO A 17 -28.42 -7.08 18.83
C PRO A 17 -27.04 -7.60 19.21
N THR A 18 -27.01 -8.70 19.96
CA THR A 18 -25.78 -9.41 20.26
C THR A 18 -25.11 -9.70 18.92
N ALA A 19 -23.90 -9.17 18.71
CA ALA A 19 -23.15 -9.38 17.48
C ALA A 19 -23.22 -10.87 17.12
N ASP A 20 -23.67 -11.17 15.90
CA ASP A 20 -23.88 -12.53 15.43
C ASP A 20 -22.57 -13.32 15.61
N VAL A 21 -22.53 -14.16 16.66
CA VAL A 21 -21.42 -15.06 17.00
C VAL A 21 -21.09 -16.00 15.82
N THR A 22 -21.97 -16.06 14.82
CA THR A 22 -21.79 -16.83 13.59
C THR A 22 -20.82 -16.22 12.58
N GLU A 23 -20.54 -14.90 12.62
CA GLU A 23 -19.53 -14.29 11.74
C GLU A 23 -18.11 -14.65 12.15
N ASP A 24 -17.85 -14.77 13.45
CA ASP A 24 -16.54 -15.15 14.00
C ASP A 24 -16.13 -16.58 13.65
N ALA A 25 -17.09 -17.48 13.40
CA ALA A 25 -16.81 -18.86 12.98
C ALA A 25 -16.32 -18.97 11.52
N ARG A 26 -16.53 -17.94 10.68
CA ARG A 26 -16.18 -17.99 9.25
C ARG A 26 -14.75 -17.55 8.95
N ARG A 27 -14.09 -16.86 9.89
CA ARG A 27 -12.74 -16.31 9.70
C ARG A 27 -11.84 -16.89 10.78
N PRO A 28 -10.73 -17.57 10.44
CA PRO A 28 -9.79 -18.00 11.47
C PRO A 28 -9.25 -16.77 12.22
N PHE A 29 -9.12 -16.89 13.54
CA PHE A 29 -8.51 -15.85 14.35
C PHE A 29 -7.06 -15.63 13.90
N VAL A 30 -6.75 -14.41 13.42
CA VAL A 30 -5.41 -14.02 12.98
C VAL A 30 -4.84 -13.02 13.97
N THR A 31 -3.71 -13.37 14.59
CA THR A 31 -3.00 -12.47 15.49
C THR A 31 -2.59 -11.19 14.75
N PRO A 32 -3.03 -10.00 15.20
CA PRO A 32 -2.72 -8.75 14.54
C PRO A 32 -1.21 -8.53 14.53
N ARG A 33 -0.70 -7.93 13.45
CA ARG A 33 0.74 -7.78 13.19
C ARG A 33 1.52 -7.07 14.31
N ALA A 34 0.86 -6.24 15.12
CA ALA A 34 1.47 -5.58 16.28
C ALA A 34 1.77 -6.55 17.44
N LEU A 35 1.04 -7.66 17.55
CA LEU A 35 1.18 -8.69 18.59
C LEU A 35 1.95 -9.93 18.12
N ARG A 36 2.39 -9.97 16.85
CA ARG A 36 3.23 -11.07 16.36
C ARG A 36 4.64 -10.84 16.91
N THR A 37 5.06 -11.65 17.88
CA THR A 37 6.46 -11.68 18.34
C THR A 37 7.32 -12.22 17.18
N ASN A 38 8.39 -11.50 16.86
CA ASN A 38 9.34 -11.97 15.87
C ASN A 38 10.27 -12.97 16.58
N ASP A 39 9.91 -14.26 16.58
CA ASP A 39 10.79 -15.32 17.08
C ASP A 39 12.02 -15.43 16.16
N LYS A 40 13.02 -14.61 16.48
CA LYS A 40 14.38 -14.78 15.98
C LYS A 40 14.96 -15.96 16.75
N ARG A 41 14.89 -17.12 16.09
CA ARG A 41 15.65 -18.36 16.33
C ARG A 41 16.75 -18.20 17.39
N GLU A 42 16.50 -18.78 18.55
CA GLU A 42 17.52 -19.18 19.52
C GLU A 42 18.43 -20.21 18.84
N THR A 43 19.72 -19.88 18.68
CA THR A 43 20.78 -20.87 18.54
C THR A 43 22.11 -20.20 18.84
N GLU A 44 22.91 -20.89 19.65
CA GLU A 44 24.32 -20.65 20.01
C GLU A 44 24.54 -19.88 21.33
N GLU A 45 24.50 -20.68 22.40
CA GLU A 45 25.14 -20.47 23.68
C GLU A 45 26.67 -20.44 23.56
N GLU A 46 27.30 -19.65 24.43
CA GLU A 46 28.62 -19.86 25.05
C GLU A 46 29.88 -19.87 24.15
N SER A 47 30.53 -18.70 24.05
CA SER A 47 31.99 -18.60 23.99
C SER A 47 32.45 -17.25 24.55
N ASP A 48 33.00 -17.31 25.77
CA ASP A 48 33.77 -16.28 26.45
C ASP A 48 35.19 -16.22 25.83
N ASP A 49 35.60 -15.06 25.30
CA ASP A 49 36.95 -14.47 25.43
C ASP A 49 36.99 -13.09 24.73
N GLU A 50 37.78 -12.18 25.29
CA GLU A 50 37.81 -10.73 25.07
C GLU A 50 38.67 -10.30 23.83
N PRO A 51 38.99 -9.01 23.57
CA PRO A 51 38.56 -8.25 22.40
C PRO A 51 39.63 -8.06 21.29
N GLU A 52 39.28 -8.33 20.02
CA GLU A 52 40.09 -7.92 18.87
C GLU A 52 39.31 -7.04 17.88
N GLN A 53 39.63 -5.74 17.94
CA GLN A 53 39.80 -4.85 16.80
C GLN A 53 38.66 -4.82 15.76
N GLU A 54 37.61 -4.04 16.06
CA GLU A 54 36.54 -3.75 15.10
C GLU A 54 37.06 -2.89 13.94
N GLU A 55 37.50 -3.53 12.86
CA GLU A 55 37.34 -2.95 11.54
C GLU A 55 35.86 -2.60 11.36
N ALA A 56 35.58 -1.31 11.12
CA ALA A 56 34.25 -0.77 10.95
C ALA A 56 33.58 -1.34 9.68
N VAL A 57 33.02 -2.54 9.79
CA VAL A 57 32.04 -3.06 8.84
C VAL A 57 30.79 -2.18 9.01
N PRO A 58 30.26 -1.53 7.96
CA PRO A 58 29.09 -0.69 8.11
C PRO A 58 27.90 -1.58 8.45
N SER A 59 27.58 -1.65 9.74
CA SER A 59 26.36 -2.25 10.27
C SER A 59 25.18 -1.55 9.60
N ASN A 60 24.60 -2.20 8.60
CA ASN A 60 23.49 -1.68 7.82
C ASN A 60 22.16 -1.74 8.61
N SER A 61 22.20 -2.03 9.91
CA SER A 61 21.04 -2.04 10.79
C SER A 61 20.92 -0.72 11.53
N ARG A 62 20.28 0.27 10.90
CA ARG A 62 19.87 1.48 11.60
C ARG A 62 18.87 1.12 12.68
N SER A 63 19.17 1.56 13.90
CA SER A 63 18.30 1.31 15.04
C SER A 63 17.04 2.19 14.90
N LYS A 64 15.92 1.76 15.49
CA LYS A 64 14.68 2.55 15.49
C LYS A 64 14.84 3.88 16.26
N MET A 65 15.93 4.04 17.00
CA MET A 65 16.27 5.19 17.84
C MET A 65 17.25 6.17 17.17
N ASP A 66 17.60 5.97 15.90
CA ASP A 66 18.50 6.87 15.16
C ASP A 66 17.73 8.12 14.67
N PHE A 67 17.54 9.10 15.54
CA PHE A 67 16.76 10.33 15.24
C PHE A 67 17.56 11.41 14.51
N CYS A 68 18.87 11.50 14.75
CA CYS A 68 19.74 12.56 14.20
C CYS A 68 20.65 11.99 13.12
N VAL A 69 20.09 11.79 11.93
CA VAL A 69 20.84 11.21 10.81
C VAL A 69 21.42 12.33 9.96
N ASN A 70 22.67 12.18 9.57
CA ASN A 70 23.29 13.03 8.56
C ASN A 70 22.44 13.12 7.27
N PRO A 71 22.05 14.32 6.81
CA PRO A 71 21.23 14.49 5.60
C PRO A 71 21.90 13.96 4.33
N GLU A 72 23.24 13.91 4.27
CA GLU A 72 23.98 13.37 3.13
C GLU A 72 23.73 11.87 2.95
N GLU A 73 23.66 11.10 4.03
CA GLU A 73 23.34 9.68 3.96
C GLU A 73 21.90 9.43 3.49
N VAL A 74 20.97 10.29 3.88
CA VAL A 74 19.57 10.21 3.43
C VAL A 74 19.49 10.48 1.94
N ARG A 75 20.25 11.46 1.45
CA ARG A 75 20.35 11.78 0.02
C ARG A 75 20.97 10.62 -0.75
N ALA A 76 22.12 10.13 -0.32
CA ALA A 76 22.81 8.99 -0.93
C ALA A 76 21.92 7.74 -0.99
N ARG A 77 21.22 7.41 0.10
CA ARG A 77 20.28 6.26 0.13
C ARG A 77 19.12 6.45 -0.84
N ARG A 78 18.55 7.65 -0.91
CA ARG A 78 17.46 7.96 -1.84
C ARG A 78 17.93 7.82 -3.29
N GLU A 79 19.10 8.35 -3.61
CA GLU A 79 19.69 8.25 -4.94
C GLU A 79 20.03 6.81 -5.30
N ALA A 80 20.65 6.04 -4.40
CA ALA A 80 20.92 4.61 -4.59
C ALA A 80 19.63 3.82 -4.82
N SER A 81 18.56 4.10 -4.05
CA SER A 81 17.25 3.47 -4.23
C SER A 81 16.61 3.85 -5.57
N TYR A 82 16.76 5.11 -5.98
CA TYR A 82 16.26 5.60 -7.26
C TYR A 82 17.02 4.97 -8.44
N GLN A 83 18.34 4.89 -8.34
CA GLN A 83 19.21 4.22 -9.30
C GLN A 83 18.93 2.72 -9.36
N ALA A 84 18.73 2.03 -8.23
CA ALA A 84 18.37 0.61 -8.21
C ALA A 84 17.01 0.34 -8.86
N ARG A 85 16.02 1.22 -8.63
CA ARG A 85 14.70 1.15 -9.29
C ARG A 85 14.79 1.43 -10.79
N ARG A 86 15.65 2.36 -11.20
CA ARG A 86 15.95 2.61 -12.62
C ARG A 86 16.75 1.46 -13.25
N GLY A 87 17.68 0.86 -12.51
CA GLY A 87 18.56 -0.22 -12.96
C GLY A 87 17.82 -1.54 -13.17
N ARG A 88 16.88 -1.89 -12.27
CA ARG A 88 15.99 -3.07 -12.43
C ARG A 88 15.04 -3.00 -13.62
N GLY A 89 14.94 -1.87 -14.32
CA GLY A 89 14.10 -1.72 -15.50
C GLY A 89 14.70 -0.93 -16.67
N GLY A 90 16.01 -0.64 -16.66
CA GLY A 90 16.54 0.46 -17.48
C GLY A 90 17.97 0.37 -18.00
N GLN A 91 18.77 -0.66 -17.69
CA GLN A 91 20.10 -0.81 -18.32
C GLN A 91 20.06 -1.64 -19.61
N ASN A 92 19.13 -2.59 -19.74
CA ASN A 92 18.92 -3.37 -20.97
C ASN A 92 17.62 -3.01 -21.70
N ARG A 93 16.98 -1.89 -21.33
CA ARG A 93 15.80 -1.43 -22.04
C ARG A 93 16.26 -0.54 -23.17
N PRO A 94 15.97 -0.86 -24.45
CA PRO A 94 16.30 0.03 -25.55
C PRO A 94 15.72 1.42 -25.27
N PRO A 95 16.36 2.49 -25.79
CA PRO A 95 15.82 3.85 -25.67
C PRO A 95 14.33 3.82 -26.04
N PRO A 96 13.47 4.55 -25.31
CA PRO A 96 12.03 4.50 -25.56
C PRO A 96 11.79 4.88 -27.02
N GLN A 97 11.50 3.86 -27.84
CA GLN A 97 11.12 4.05 -29.23
C GLN A 97 9.98 5.06 -29.28
N PRO A 98 9.94 5.97 -30.27
CA PRO A 98 8.81 6.86 -30.45
C PRO A 98 7.56 6.01 -30.65
N ARG A 99 6.78 5.86 -29.60
CA ARG A 99 5.55 5.06 -29.61
C ARG A 99 4.48 5.96 -30.20
N ASN A 100 3.74 5.48 -31.18
CA ASN A 100 2.53 6.16 -31.63
C ASN A 100 1.57 6.23 -30.44
N MET A 101 1.42 7.43 -29.86
CA MET A 101 0.51 7.73 -28.74
C MET A 101 -0.83 8.26 -29.24
N ASP A 102 -1.13 8.08 -30.52
CA ASP A 102 -2.37 8.55 -31.09
C ASP A 102 -3.56 7.78 -30.51
N VAL A 103 -4.61 8.53 -30.23
CA VAL A 103 -5.89 8.09 -29.68
C VAL A 103 -7.00 8.24 -30.73
N THR A 104 -6.73 8.92 -31.84
CA THR A 104 -7.59 8.91 -33.01
C THR A 104 -7.48 7.54 -33.67
N GLY A 105 -8.64 6.98 -33.97
CA GLY A 105 -8.76 5.63 -34.48
C GLY A 105 -9.38 5.62 -35.87
N LYS A 106 -9.60 4.42 -36.40
CA LYS A 106 -10.34 4.22 -37.64
C LYS A 106 -11.79 4.74 -37.50
N PRO A 107 -12.45 5.11 -38.61
CA PRO A 107 -13.84 5.51 -38.59
C PRO A 107 -14.76 4.43 -38.00
N LYS A 108 -15.94 4.83 -37.55
CA LYS A 108 -16.91 3.95 -36.89
C LYS A 108 -17.25 2.76 -37.80
N GLY A 109 -17.25 1.55 -37.22
CA GLY A 109 -17.62 0.31 -37.92
C GLY A 109 -16.45 -0.52 -38.45
N GLN A 110 -15.21 0.00 -38.48
CA GLN A 110 -14.04 -0.72 -39.00
C GLN A 110 -13.19 -1.45 -37.93
N GLY A 111 -13.65 -1.46 -36.68
CA GLY A 111 -12.85 -1.93 -35.54
C GLY A 111 -11.67 -1.00 -35.22
N GLN A 112 -11.12 -1.10 -34.01
CA GLN A 112 -9.97 -0.29 -33.59
C GLN A 112 -8.74 -1.16 -33.38
N GLU A 113 -7.58 -0.59 -33.68
CA GLU A 113 -6.30 -1.26 -33.41
C GLU A 113 -6.06 -1.36 -31.91
N LYS A 114 -5.41 -2.45 -31.49
CA LYS A 114 -5.10 -2.69 -30.06
C LYS A 114 -4.32 -1.51 -29.48
N ASP A 115 -3.37 -0.96 -30.23
CA ASP A 115 -2.55 0.17 -29.75
C ASP A 115 -3.38 1.42 -29.46
N VAL A 116 -4.38 1.73 -30.30
CA VAL A 116 -5.31 2.86 -30.08
C VAL A 116 -6.15 2.65 -28.82
N LEU A 117 -6.59 1.41 -28.56
CA LEU A 117 -7.31 1.07 -27.31
C LEU A 117 -6.41 1.25 -26.09
N HIS A 118 -5.18 0.73 -26.13
CA HIS A 118 -4.21 0.89 -25.04
C HIS A 118 -3.86 2.37 -24.81
N ASN A 119 -3.73 3.16 -25.86
CA ASN A 119 -3.46 4.59 -25.78
C ASN A 119 -4.64 5.35 -25.16
N ARG A 120 -5.88 4.98 -25.53
CA ARG A 120 -7.10 5.55 -24.94
C ARG A 120 -7.18 5.23 -23.44
N ASP A 121 -6.97 3.97 -23.06
CA ASP A 121 -6.97 3.55 -21.66
C ASP A 121 -5.89 4.25 -20.84
N LYS A 122 -4.69 4.37 -21.41
CA LYS A 122 -3.58 5.09 -20.76
C LYS A 122 -3.93 6.56 -20.57
N LYS A 123 -4.49 7.22 -21.60
CA LYS A 123 -4.96 8.60 -21.51
C LYS A 123 -6.04 8.74 -20.43
N GLU A 124 -7.04 7.87 -20.41
CA GLU A 124 -8.10 7.89 -19.39
C GLU A 124 -7.58 7.73 -17.96
N LYS A 125 -6.55 6.89 -17.77
CA LYS A 125 -5.92 6.68 -16.45
C LYS A 125 -5.01 7.84 -16.03
N THR A 126 -4.24 8.42 -16.95
CA THR A 126 -3.20 9.42 -16.62
C THR A 126 -3.62 10.86 -16.84
N LYS A 127 -4.74 11.14 -17.54
CA LYS A 127 -5.19 12.52 -17.83
C LYS A 127 -5.48 13.31 -16.54
N SER A 128 -5.95 12.67 -15.48
CA SER A 128 -6.18 13.31 -14.17
C SER A 128 -4.97 13.24 -13.22
N ALA A 129 -3.86 12.60 -13.62
CA ALA A 129 -2.71 12.39 -12.74
C ALA A 129 -1.89 13.67 -12.51
N ARG A 130 -1.87 14.60 -13.47
CA ARG A 130 -1.11 15.86 -13.37
C ARG A 130 -1.87 16.97 -12.63
N ALA A 131 -3.19 17.01 -12.78
CA ALA A 131 -4.04 18.03 -12.16
C ALA A 131 -4.89 17.35 -11.06
N ASN A 132 -4.29 17.19 -9.88
CA ASN A 132 -4.92 16.84 -8.60
C ASN A 132 -6.30 16.12 -8.68
N HIS A 133 -6.33 14.89 -9.20
CA HIS A 133 -7.48 14.01 -8.98
C HIS A 133 -7.12 12.53 -9.00
N ASN A 134 -6.72 12.03 -7.83
CA ASN A 134 -6.62 10.61 -7.49
C ASN A 134 -8.02 9.98 -7.23
N ARG A 135 -9.13 10.68 -7.49
CA ARG A 135 -10.47 10.15 -7.21
C ARG A 135 -10.78 8.87 -8.01
N ARG A 136 -10.36 8.83 -9.28
CA ARG A 136 -10.62 7.67 -10.16
C ARG A 136 -9.81 6.44 -9.77
N SER A 137 -8.55 6.61 -9.42
CA SER A 137 -7.67 5.55 -8.93
C SER A 137 -8.10 5.04 -7.56
N GLY A 138 -8.48 5.93 -6.63
CA GLY A 138 -9.06 5.53 -5.35
C GLY A 138 -10.36 4.74 -5.52
N ALA A 139 -11.25 5.17 -6.43
CA ALA A 139 -12.47 4.42 -6.75
C ALA A 139 -12.15 3.06 -7.39
N GLN A 140 -11.22 2.99 -8.37
CA GLN A 140 -10.80 1.72 -8.97
C GLN A 140 -10.22 0.75 -7.94
N TRP A 141 -9.42 1.25 -7.00
CA TRP A 141 -8.86 0.44 -5.93
C TRP A 141 -9.97 -0.13 -5.02
N LYS A 142 -10.93 0.69 -4.59
CA LYS A 142 -12.09 0.23 -3.82
C LYS A 142 -12.89 -0.85 -4.57
N ARG A 143 -13.12 -0.67 -5.88
CA ARG A 143 -13.78 -1.69 -6.71
C ARG A 143 -12.99 -2.99 -6.81
N SER A 144 -11.66 -2.91 -6.94
CA SER A 144 -10.79 -4.11 -6.96
C SER A 144 -10.78 -4.87 -5.64
N GLN A 145 -11.13 -4.21 -4.54
CA GLN A 145 -11.26 -4.81 -3.20
C GLN A 145 -12.70 -5.28 -2.91
N GLY A 146 -13.60 -5.23 -3.89
CA GLY A 146 -15.00 -5.68 -3.71
C GLY A 146 -15.92 -4.64 -3.04
N MET A 147 -15.45 -3.43 -2.74
CA MET A 147 -16.32 -2.32 -2.29
C MET A 147 -17.02 -1.68 -3.49
N MET A 148 -18.05 -2.36 -4.02
CA MET A 148 -19.01 -1.78 -4.96
C MET A 148 -20.25 -1.33 -4.18
N PRO A 149 -20.70 -0.07 -4.30
CA PRO A 149 -22.03 0.29 -3.81
C PRO A 149 -23.07 -0.49 -4.62
N SER A 150 -24.00 -1.13 -3.89
CA SER A 150 -25.19 -1.83 -4.41
C SER A 150 -26.16 -0.87 -5.08
#